data_AF-A0A2N2IHJ3-F1
#
_entry.id   AF-A0A2N2IHJ3-F1
#
_cell.length_a   1.000
_cell.length_b   1.000
_cell.length_c   1.000
_cell.angle_alpha   90.00
_cell.angle_beta   90.00
_cell.angle_gamma   90.00
#
_symmetry.space_group_name_H-M   'P 1'
#
loop_
_entity.id
_entity.type
_entity.pdbx_description
1 polymer ?
#
loop_
_entity_poly.entity_id
_entity_poly.type
_entity_poly.pdbx_seq_one_letter_code
_entity_poly.pdbx_strand_id
1 'polypeptide(L)' 'MAVATRGMTVAAGAFSPPPKVDSAVLHLVPRSTPLVLPEQIPAFRRLVTGLFSYRRKRMHRAIREALGLAAAAAT' A
#
# COMPACT_ATOMS: atom_id res chain seq x y z
N MET A 1 -0.63 -7.49 10.34
CA MET A 1 -0.85 -6.10 9.87
C MET A 1 -0.65 -5.14 11.05
N ALA A 2 0.02 -4.01 10.87
CA ALA A 2 0.38 -3.07 11.94
C ALA A 2 -0.33 -1.72 11.77
N VAL A 3 -0.51 -0.97 12.87
CA VAL A 3 -0.75 0.48 12.83
C VAL A 3 0.58 1.15 12.56
N ALA A 4 0.64 2.04 11.57
CA ALA A 4 1.82 2.82 11.26
C ALA A 4 1.59 4.28 11.63
N THR A 5 2.48 4.85 12.42
CA THR A 5 2.48 6.28 12.75
C THR A 5 3.83 6.87 12.36
N ARG A 6 3.81 8.02 11.68
CA ARG A 6 5.04 8.77 11.37
C ARG A 6 5.45 9.56 12.61
N GLY A 7 6.69 9.39 13.03
CA GLY A 7 7.32 10.21 14.06
C GLY A 7 7.88 11.49 13.44
N MET A 8 9.20 11.65 13.51
CA MET A 8 9.89 12.82 12.96
C MET A 8 10.56 12.56 11.61
N THR A 9 10.74 13.63 10.84
CA THR A 9 11.67 13.66 9.70
C THR A 9 13.09 13.85 10.23
N VAL A 10 14.05 13.15 9.66
CA VAL A 10 15.48 13.28 9.98
C VAL A 10 16.19 13.80 8.74
N ALA A 11 16.73 15.02 8.83
CA ALA A 11 17.41 15.65 7.72
C ALA A 11 18.66 14.84 7.30
N ALA A 12 19.00 14.85 6.01
CA ALA A 12 20.17 14.14 5.50
C ALA A 12 21.49 14.51 6.24
N GLY A 13 21.64 15.78 6.64
CA GLY A 13 22.81 16.26 7.38
C GLY A 13 23.00 15.66 8.78
N ALA A 14 22.03 14.91 9.30
CA ALA A 14 22.16 14.19 10.57
C ALA A 14 22.97 12.89 10.45
N PHE A 15 23.34 12.46 9.24
CA PHE A 15 24.13 11.25 8.99
C PHE A 15 25.52 11.60 8.46
N SER A 16 26.50 10.72 8.71
CA SER A 16 27.86 10.86 8.18
C SER A 16 28.32 9.54 7.54
N PRO A 17 28.60 9.52 6.22
CA PRO A 17 28.38 10.61 5.25
C PRO A 17 26.88 10.86 4.99
N PRO A 18 26.48 12.08 4.59
CA PRO A 18 25.07 12.41 4.40
C PRO A 18 24.47 11.70 3.15
N PRO A 19 23.29 11.07 3.26
CA PRO A 19 22.56 10.51 2.12
C PRO A 19 22.00 11.63 1.21
N LYS A 20 21.53 11.25 0.01
CA LYS A 20 20.97 12.20 -0.98
C LYS A 20 19.55 12.68 -0.67
N VAL A 21 18.89 12.10 0.34
CA VAL A 21 17.48 12.31 0.64
C VAL A 21 17.27 12.38 2.15
N ASP A 22 16.20 13.03 2.56
CA ASP A 22 15.76 13.02 3.96
C ASP A 22 15.22 11.65 4.37
N SER A 23 15.35 11.38 5.67
CA SER A 23 14.85 10.17 6.32
C SER A 23 13.61 10.46 7.16
N ALA A 24 12.92 9.42 7.61
CA ALA A 24 11.81 9.53 8.55
C ALA A 24 11.79 8.35 9.53
N VAL A 25 11.44 8.62 10.79
CA VAL A 25 11.20 7.59 11.80
C VAL A 25 9.74 7.16 11.74
N LEU A 26 9.50 5.85 11.63
CA LEU A 26 8.16 5.25 11.64
C LEU A 26 8.00 4.35 12.87
N HIS A 27 6.87 4.47 13.55
CA HIS A 27 6.47 3.57 14.62
C HIS A 27 5.44 2.57 14.08
N LEU A 28 5.75 1.28 14.13
CA LEU A 28 4.88 0.21 13.66
C LEU A 28 4.44 -0.65 14.85
N VAL A 29 3.15 -0.65 15.17
CA VAL A 29 2.59 -1.47 16.25
C VAL A 29 1.73 -2.58 15.65
N PRO A 30 2.10 -3.86 15.80
CA PRO A 30 1.26 -4.96 15.36
C PRO A 30 -0.14 -4.87 15.94
N ARG A 31 -1.17 -5.08 15.12
CA ARG A 31 -2.55 -5.13 15.60
C ARG A 31 -2.79 -6.47 16.29
N SER A 32 -3.48 -6.44 17.43
CA SER A 32 -3.94 -7.64 18.13
C SER A 32 -4.90 -8.47 17.26
N THR A 33 -5.81 -7.79 16.56
CA THR A 33 -6.69 -8.40 15.56
C THR A 33 -6.23 -8.01 14.14
N PRO A 34 -5.91 -8.99 13.28
CA PRO A 34 -5.52 -8.70 11.91
C PRO A 34 -6.73 -8.18 11.09
N LEU A 35 -6.49 -7.17 10.24
CA LEU A 35 -7.53 -6.62 9.35
C LEU A 35 -7.86 -7.51 8.16
N VAL A 36 -6.94 -8.40 7.80
CA VAL A 36 -7.06 -9.38 6.72
C VAL A 36 -6.56 -10.69 7.31
N LEU A 37 -7.33 -11.77 7.14
CA LEU A 37 -6.95 -13.07 7.65
C LEU A 37 -5.65 -13.55 6.98
N PRO A 38 -4.76 -14.27 7.70
CA PRO A 38 -3.47 -14.69 7.15
C PRO A 38 -3.56 -15.39 5.79
N GLU A 39 -4.55 -16.26 5.62
CA GLU A 39 -4.84 -17.02 4.40
C GLU A 39 -5.30 -16.15 3.23
N GLN A 40 -5.87 -14.97 3.50
CA GLN A 40 -6.33 -14.02 2.48
C GLN A 40 -5.24 -13.05 2.03
N ILE A 41 -4.11 -12.95 2.76
CA ILE A 41 -3.01 -12.02 2.46
C ILE A 41 -2.50 -12.16 1.01
N PRO A 42 -2.27 -13.37 0.45
CA PRO A 42 -1.80 -13.50 -0.92
C PRO A 42 -2.79 -12.91 -1.95
N ALA A 43 -4.08 -13.20 -1.78
CA ALA A 43 -5.13 -12.68 -2.66
C ALA A 43 -5.26 -11.15 -2.53
N PHE A 44 -5.25 -10.64 -1.30
CA PHE A 44 -5.30 -9.21 -1.02
C PHE A 44 -4.09 -8.46 -1.63
N ARG A 45 -2.87 -9.01 -1.49
CA ARG A 45 -1.66 -8.41 -2.07
C ARG A 45 -1.72 -8.34 -3.60
N ARG A 46 -2.21 -9.41 -4.25
CA ARG A 46 -2.44 -9.43 -5.70
C ARG A 46 -3.41 -8.33 -6.13
N LEU A 47 -4.54 -8.21 -5.44
CA LEU A 47 -5.55 -7.18 -5.70
C LEU A 47 -4.96 -5.77 -5.58
N VAL A 48 -4.31 -5.45 -4.45
CA VAL A 48 -3.72 -4.13 -4.19
C VAL A 48 -2.67 -3.79 -5.26
N THR A 49 -1.77 -4.73 -5.56
CA THR A 49 -0.72 -4.52 -6.56
C THR A 49 -1.33 -4.27 -7.95
N GLY A 50 -2.31 -5.08 -8.36
CA GLY A 50 -3.00 -4.93 -9.63
C GLY A 50 -3.73 -3.58 -9.73
N LEU A 51 -4.49 -3.22 -8.70
CA LEU A 51 -5.26 -1.97 -8.68
C LEU A 51 -4.35 -0.74 -8.78
N PHE A 52 -3.30 -0.68 -7.97
CA PHE A 52 -2.35 0.43 -7.95
C PHE A 52 -1.32 0.41 -9.09
N SER A 53 -1.38 -0.55 -10.01
CA SER A 53 -0.69 -0.44 -11.30
C SER A 53 -1.41 0.54 -12.24
N TYR A 54 -2.73 0.67 -12.13
CA TYR A 54 -3.58 1.56 -12.93
C TYR A 54 -3.81 2.93 -12.25
N ARG A 55 -2.78 3.51 -11.62
CA ARG A 55 -2.85 4.71 -10.74
C ARG A 55 -3.57 5.92 -11.34
N ARG A 56 -3.60 6.05 -12.66
CA ARG A 56 -4.18 7.18 -13.41
C ARG A 56 -5.52 6.83 -14.07
N LYS A 57 -6.12 5.68 -13.75
CA LYS A 57 -7.41 5.25 -14.29
C LYS A 57 -8.49 5.33 -13.22
N ARG A 58 -9.75 5.45 -13.65
CA ARG A 58 -10.91 5.40 -12.74
C ARG A 58 -10.93 4.05 -12.02
N MET A 59 -11.32 4.06 -10.75
CA MET A 59 -11.28 2.89 -9.88
C MET A 59 -12.04 1.69 -10.44
N HIS A 60 -13.23 1.90 -11.04
CA HIS A 60 -13.98 0.82 -11.70
C HIS A 60 -13.18 0.11 -12.80
N ARG A 61 -12.41 0.87 -13.59
CA ARG A 61 -11.58 0.31 -14.67
C ARG A 61 -10.41 -0.45 -14.05
N ALA A 62 -9.76 0.13 -13.06
CA ALA A 62 -8.65 -0.53 -12.37
C ALA A 62 -9.07 -1.85 -11.71
N ILE A 63 -10.24 -1.91 -11.06
CA ILE A 63 -10.79 -3.14 -10.46
C ILE A 63 -11.09 -4.19 -11.52
N ARG A 64 -11.78 -3.79 -12.60
CA ARG A 64 -12.13 -4.70 -13.70
C ARG A 64 -10.90 -5.36 -14.30
N GLU A 65 -9.88 -4.56 -14.60
CA GLU A 65 -8.63 -5.03 -15.18
C GLU A 65 -7.82 -5.88 -14.18
N ALA A 66 -7.75 -5.47 -12.90
CA ALA A 66 -7.01 -6.19 -11.87
C ALA A 66 -7.63 -7.55 -11.49
N LEU A 67 -8.95 -7.71 -11.65
CA LEU A 67 -9.69 -8.92 -11.33
C LEU A 67 -10.12 -9.74 -12.56
N GLY A 68 -9.85 -9.25 -13.79
CA GLY A 68 -10.29 -9.90 -15.02
C GLY A 68 -11.81 -9.99 -15.16
N LEU A 69 -12.55 -9.04 -14.60
CA LEU A 69 -14.01 -9.03 -14.65
C LEU A 69 -14.51 -8.56 -16.02
N ALA A 70 -15.58 -9.16 -16.53
CA ALA A 70 -16.26 -8.61 -17.70
C ALA A 70 -17.02 -7.32 -17.31
N ALA A 71 -17.21 -6.41 -18.27
CA ALA A 71 -18.15 -5.31 -18.06
C ALA A 71 -19.56 -5.89 -17.87
N ALA A 72 -20.22 -5.54 -16.78
CA ALA A 72 -21.64 -5.88 -16.62
C ALA A 72 -22.43 -5.22 -17.76
N ALA A 73 -23.24 -6.00 -18.46
CA ALA A 73 -24.16 -5.47 -19.46
C ALA A 73 -25.11 -4.49 -18.74
N ALA A 74 -25.08 -3.23 -19.12
CA ALA A 74 -26.02 -2.24 -18.64
C ALA A 74 -27.43 -2.66 -19.10
N THR A 75 -28.31 -2.95 -18.15
CA THR A 75 -29.77 -2.95 -18.30
C THR A 75 -30.27 -1.71 -17.57
#